data_AF-A0A377Q4A7-F1
#
_entry.id   AF-A0A377Q4A7-F1
#
_cell.length_a   1.000
_cell.length_b   1.000
_cell.length_c   1.000
_cell.angle_alpha   90.00
_cell.angle_beta   90.00
_cell.angle_gamma   90.00
#
_symmetry.space_group_name_H-M   'P 1'
#
loop_
_entity.id
_entity.type
_entity.pdbx_description
1 polymer ?
#
loop_
_entity_poly.entity_id
_entity_poly.type
_entity_poly.pdbx_seq_one_letter_code
_entity_poly.pdbx_strand_id
1 'polypeptide(L)'
;MSYKTIRKNALKTIKATLEQCSVIHCHEYDEMKSYADNKTFSVTDVLEAGKKFEFDRVYLSLEGEEWTYIRCVIHSNYFFTGYRSKEAARRLMTKEAFAKSFPDDAAAELVLDELKQKQLAEQRSNDQAKAVINQKTNVSQPIFYLGQHIIAKFSTKIKFSHIADYINECSKPQENPPYWIDNQWKKNFNWEIRECKIQKILTLEPLEYDLFMVNLLEDRYYFFNGTGGTSSDFNLNREIKNFGELTDEEQVKWRALAYSLVVIIQSHGRKSIAVNPEGHNYVRYVGIEPTQIYVDKSIKIVSNQH
;
A
#
# COMPACT_ATOMS: atom_id res chain seq x y z
N MET A 1 -5.96 47.61 4.24
CA MET A 1 -4.64 46.95 4.34
C MET A 1 -4.60 45.81 3.31
N SER A 2 -3.56 45.69 2.49
CA SER A 2 -3.55 44.66 1.42
C SER A 2 -3.43 43.24 2.00
N TYR A 3 -4.00 42.24 1.30
CA TYR A 3 -3.84 40.82 1.67
C TYR A 3 -2.36 40.42 1.82
N LYS A 4 -1.48 40.95 0.95
CA LYS A 4 -0.02 40.76 1.02
C LYS A 4 0.58 41.29 2.33
N THR A 5 0.11 42.44 2.81
CA THR A 5 0.54 43.04 4.09
C THR A 5 0.07 42.21 5.27
N ILE A 6 -1.19 41.76 5.26
CA ILE A 6 -1.78 40.92 6.32
C ILE A 6 -1.02 39.59 6.41
N ARG A 7 -0.78 38.92 5.28
CA ARG A 7 -0.03 37.66 5.21
C ARG A 7 1.41 37.81 5.70
N LYS A 8 2.10 38.90 5.32
CA LYS A 8 3.47 39.18 5.80
C LYS A 8 3.51 39.37 7.32
N ASN A 9 2.53 40.08 7.89
CA ASN A 9 2.44 40.29 9.34
C ASN A 9 2.11 38.98 10.07
N ALA A 10 1.18 38.18 9.54
CA ALA A 10 0.85 36.87 10.10
C ALA A 10 2.06 35.93 10.13
N LEU A 11 2.80 35.81 9.03
CA LEU A 11 4.03 35.01 8.98
C LEU A 11 5.11 35.51 9.94
N LYS A 12 5.20 36.83 10.16
CA LYS A 12 6.11 37.41 11.16
C LYS A 12 5.72 36.99 12.58
N THR A 13 4.43 37.02 12.92
CA THR A 13 3.94 36.55 14.23
C THR A 13 4.18 35.06 14.40
N ILE A 14 3.85 34.24 13.40
CA ILE A 14 4.08 32.79 13.42
C ILE A 14 5.57 32.48 13.65
N LYS A 15 6.45 33.16 12.91
CA LYS A 15 7.90 33.05 13.11
C LYS A 15 8.30 33.35 14.55
N ALA A 16 7.88 34.49 15.09
CA ALA A 16 8.24 34.90 16.45
C ALA A 16 7.74 33.92 17.52
N THR A 17 6.60 33.26 17.30
CA THR A 17 6.08 32.22 18.20
C THR A 17 6.84 30.90 18.05
N LEU A 18 7.16 30.49 16.83
CA LEU A 18 7.96 29.28 16.58
C LEU A 18 9.38 29.40 17.13
N GLU A 19 9.99 30.60 17.10
CA GLU A 19 11.31 30.87 17.71
C GLU A 19 11.32 30.71 19.24
N GLN A 20 10.14 30.74 19.88
CA GLN A 20 10.00 30.49 21.32
C GLN A 20 9.77 29.00 21.64
N CYS A 21 9.66 28.13 20.62
CA CYS A 21 9.44 26.71 20.84
C CYS A 21 10.76 26.00 21.16
N SER A 22 10.71 25.11 22.16
CA SER A 22 11.81 24.20 22.51
C SER A 22 12.05 23.12 21.44
N VAL A 23 10.99 22.69 20.76
CA VAL A 23 11.06 21.71 19.68
C VAL A 23 9.86 21.89 18.75
N ILE A 24 10.05 21.59 17.46
CA ILE A 24 8.99 21.58 16.46
C ILE A 24 8.98 20.22 15.77
N HIS A 25 7.81 19.60 15.71
CA HIS A 25 7.56 18.32 15.05
C HIS A 25 6.67 18.50 13.84
N CYS A 26 6.87 17.69 12.82
CA CYS A 26 5.85 17.45 11.81
C CYS A 26 5.04 16.21 12.20
N HIS A 27 3.75 16.26 11.93
CA HIS A 27 2.89 15.09 11.96
C HIS A 27 2.37 14.89 10.55
N GLU A 28 2.77 13.76 9.99
CA GLU A 28 2.18 13.21 8.79
C GLU A 28 1.29 12.04 9.22
N TYR A 29 -0.03 12.20 9.09
CA TYR A 29 -0.94 11.08 9.23
C TYR A 29 -0.95 10.31 7.92
N ASP A 30 -0.10 9.31 7.84
CA ASP A 30 -0.27 8.21 6.89
C ASP A 30 -1.33 7.27 7.51
N GLU A 31 -2.46 7.05 6.82
CA GLU A 31 -3.67 6.41 7.37
C GLU A 31 -3.45 4.99 7.91
N MET A 32 -2.25 4.43 7.76
CA MET A 32 -1.88 3.07 8.16
C MET A 32 -0.71 2.99 9.16
N LYS A 33 -0.11 4.12 9.57
CA LYS A 33 0.92 4.13 10.62
C LYS A 33 0.61 5.20 11.64
N SER A 34 0.33 4.78 12.87
CA SER A 34 0.21 5.66 14.06
C SER A 34 1.52 6.37 14.43
N TYR A 35 2.54 6.29 13.59
CA TYR A 35 3.84 6.92 13.81
C TYR A 35 3.93 8.14 12.93
N ALA A 36 3.55 9.28 13.50
CA ALA A 36 4.04 10.57 13.05
C ALA A 36 5.55 10.45 12.89
N ASP A 37 6.07 10.74 11.69
CA ASP A 37 7.50 10.81 11.48
C ASP A 37 8.03 11.93 12.38
N ASN A 38 8.55 11.54 13.55
CA ASN A 38 8.89 12.43 14.66
C ASN A 38 10.22 13.14 14.40
N LYS A 39 10.39 13.65 13.18
CA LYS A 39 11.53 14.45 12.81
C LYS A 39 11.35 15.84 13.43
N THR A 40 12.44 16.34 14.01
CA THR A 40 12.51 17.72 14.49
C THR A 40 12.77 18.66 13.32
N PHE A 41 12.08 19.79 13.30
CA PHE A 41 12.17 20.79 12.24
C PHE A 41 12.65 22.13 12.78
N SER A 42 13.36 22.88 11.96
CA SER A 42 13.70 24.27 12.26
C SER A 42 12.51 25.19 11.97
N VAL A 43 12.52 26.39 12.56
CA VAL A 43 11.56 27.45 12.24
C VAL A 43 11.58 27.76 10.73
N THR A 44 12.76 27.72 10.11
CA THR A 44 12.93 27.99 8.67
C THR A 44 12.15 26.97 7.84
N ASP A 45 12.26 25.68 8.15
CA ASP A 45 11.58 24.60 7.42
C ASP A 45 10.06 24.79 7.44
N VAL A 46 9.51 25.14 8.61
CA VAL A 46 8.07 25.38 8.79
C VAL A 46 7.61 26.57 7.95
N LEU A 47 8.36 27.67 7.96
CA LEU A 47 8.01 28.86 7.20
C LEU A 47 8.16 28.67 5.68
N GLU A 48 9.11 27.87 5.23
CA GLU A 48 9.24 27.48 3.82
C GLU A 48 8.04 26.64 3.37
N ALA A 49 7.62 25.68 4.20
CA ALA A 49 6.42 24.90 3.94
C ALA A 49 5.16 25.81 3.85
N GLY A 50 5.01 26.75 4.78
CA GLY A 50 3.90 27.73 4.76
C GLY A 50 3.94 28.72 3.59
N LYS A 51 5.12 29.03 3.04
CA LYS A 51 5.24 29.81 1.79
C LYS A 51 4.81 29.00 0.58
N LYS A 52 5.19 27.72 0.53
CA LYS A 52 4.95 26.83 -0.62
C LYS A 52 3.49 26.37 -0.70
N PHE A 53 2.88 26.02 0.43
CA PHE A 53 1.57 25.38 0.46
C PHE A 53 0.46 26.22 1.10
N GLU A 54 0.81 27.32 1.77
CA GLU A 54 -0.09 28.11 2.62
C GLU A 54 -0.60 27.33 3.84
N PHE A 55 -0.69 28.00 4.99
CA PHE A 55 -1.29 27.39 6.17
C PHE A 55 -2.81 27.54 6.08
N ASP A 56 -3.51 26.41 6.04
CA ASP A 56 -4.98 26.35 6.17
C ASP A 56 -5.41 26.95 7.51
N ARG A 57 -4.76 26.51 8.61
CA ARG A 57 -5.07 26.95 9.97
C ARG A 57 -3.82 27.08 10.80
N VAL A 58 -3.76 28.13 11.63
CA VAL A 58 -2.77 28.26 12.68
C VAL A 58 -3.48 28.57 13.99
N TYR A 59 -3.19 27.80 15.04
CA TYR A 59 -3.75 28.06 16.35
C TYR A 59 -2.73 27.81 17.46
N LEU A 60 -2.94 28.54 18.56
CA LEU A 60 -2.20 28.38 19.81
C LEU A 60 -3.11 27.68 20.80
N SER A 61 -2.58 26.66 21.45
CA SER A 61 -3.23 26.05 22.61
C SER A 61 -2.82 26.81 23.87
N LEU A 62 -3.81 27.11 24.71
CA LEU A 62 -3.63 27.80 25.99
C LEU A 62 -3.93 26.83 27.12
N GLU A 63 -3.16 26.93 28.20
CA GLU A 63 -3.44 26.29 29.47
C GLU A 63 -3.38 27.36 30.56
N GLY A 64 -4.55 27.86 30.96
CA GLY A 64 -4.65 29.09 31.73
C GLY A 64 -4.28 30.31 30.87
N GLU A 65 -3.38 31.15 31.38
CA GLU A 65 -2.91 32.36 30.70
C GLU A 65 -1.71 32.13 29.77
N GLU A 66 -1.11 30.94 29.82
CA GLU A 66 0.11 30.62 29.10
C GLU A 66 -0.18 29.70 27.91
N TRP A 67 0.42 29.98 26.75
CA TRP A 67 0.34 29.07 25.61
C TRP A 67 1.28 27.88 25.78
N THR A 68 0.87 26.71 25.30
CA THR A 68 1.59 25.44 25.47
C THR A 68 2.21 24.94 24.17
N TYR A 69 1.47 25.02 23.06
CA TYR A 69 1.97 24.71 21.73
C TYR A 69 1.31 25.57 20.65
N ILE A 70 2.02 25.73 19.54
CA ILE A 70 1.49 26.26 18.28
C ILE A 70 1.31 25.12 17.30
N ARG A 71 0.19 25.09 16.57
CA ARG A 71 -0.01 24.18 15.45
C ARG A 71 -0.20 24.94 14.15
N CYS A 72 0.62 24.63 13.16
CA CYS A 72 0.56 25.17 11.80
C CYS A 72 0.12 24.08 10.83
N VAL A 73 -1.13 24.11 10.41
CA VAL A 73 -1.77 23.10 9.56
C VAL A 73 -1.66 23.53 8.11
N ILE A 74 -1.12 22.66 7.25
CA ILE A 74 -1.14 22.85 5.79
C ILE A 74 -2.35 22.11 5.20
N HIS A 75 -2.56 20.85 5.60
CA HIS A 75 -3.79 20.09 5.33
C HIS A 75 -4.10 19.14 6.49
N SER A 76 -5.24 18.44 6.46
CA SER A 76 -5.73 17.60 7.56
C SER A 76 -4.71 16.59 8.10
N ASN A 77 -3.82 16.12 7.23
CA ASN A 77 -2.86 15.07 7.52
C ASN A 77 -1.40 15.57 7.56
N TYR A 78 -1.15 16.87 7.39
CA TYR A 78 0.20 17.44 7.43
C TYR A 78 0.22 18.77 8.17
N PHE A 79 0.80 18.72 9.38
CA PHE A 79 0.88 19.89 10.24
C PHE A 79 2.15 19.87 11.08
N PHE A 80 2.61 21.06 11.45
CA PHE A 80 3.69 21.24 12.38
C PHE A 80 3.15 21.58 13.76
N THR A 81 3.69 20.95 14.81
CA THR A 81 3.42 21.31 16.20
C THR A 81 4.71 21.79 16.86
N GLY A 82 4.76 23.05 17.23
CA GLY A 82 5.85 23.64 18.03
C GLY A 82 5.46 23.69 19.50
N TYR A 83 6.29 23.12 20.38
CA TYR A 83 6.02 23.09 21.82
C TYR A 83 6.81 24.17 22.53
N ARG A 84 6.14 25.01 23.33
CA ARG A 84 6.76 26.17 23.99
C ARG A 84 7.92 25.78 24.88
N SER A 85 7.75 24.74 25.68
CA SER A 85 8.78 24.27 26.62
C SER A 85 8.95 22.76 26.56
N LYS A 86 10.06 22.29 27.11
CA LYS A 86 10.35 20.87 27.27
C LYS A 86 9.28 20.18 28.13
N GLU A 87 8.73 20.85 29.13
CA GLU A 87 7.64 20.34 29.98
C GLU A 87 6.32 20.22 29.21
N ALA A 88 6.01 21.19 28.33
CA ALA A 88 4.86 21.10 27.44
C ALA A 88 5.01 19.92 26.47
N ALA A 89 6.20 19.75 25.88
CA ALA A 89 6.54 18.62 25.05
C ALA A 89 6.40 17.28 25.82
N ARG A 90 6.94 17.18 27.04
CA ARG A 90 6.87 15.97 27.87
C ARG A 90 5.44 15.52 28.16
N ARG A 91 4.53 16.47 28.37
CA ARG A 91 3.12 16.16 28.69
C ARG A 91 2.31 15.74 27.47
N LEU A 92 2.62 16.31 26.29
CA LEU A 92 1.77 16.21 25.10
C LEU A 92 2.30 15.24 24.05
N MET A 93 3.59 14.93 24.06
CA MET A 93 4.20 13.97 23.15
C MET A 93 4.09 12.54 23.70
N THR A 94 4.19 11.56 22.80
CA THR A 94 4.44 10.18 23.25
C THR A 94 5.82 10.10 23.90
N LYS A 95 6.01 9.15 24.83
CA LYS A 95 7.30 8.95 25.51
C LYS A 95 8.46 8.79 24.51
N GLU A 96 8.22 8.07 23.43
CA GLU A 96 9.20 7.79 22.39
C GLU A 96 9.55 9.03 21.58
N ALA A 97 8.55 9.83 21.19
CA ALA A 97 8.76 11.07 20.46
C ALA A 97 9.51 12.08 21.33
N PHE A 98 9.13 12.21 22.61
CA PHE A 98 9.82 13.06 23.56
C PHE A 98 11.29 12.63 23.73
N ALA A 99 11.54 11.32 23.90
CA ALA A 99 12.87 10.80 24.12
C ALA A 99 13.80 11.01 22.91
N LYS A 100 13.28 10.91 21.69
CA LYS A 100 14.03 11.24 20.47
C LYS A 100 14.40 12.72 20.37
N SER A 101 13.52 13.60 20.83
CA SER A 101 13.72 15.05 20.73
C SER A 101 14.57 15.63 21.85
N PHE A 102 14.61 14.96 22.99
CA PHE A 102 15.39 15.37 24.16
C PHE A 102 16.20 14.17 24.69
N PRO A 103 17.21 13.69 23.93
CA PRO A 103 17.95 12.48 24.28
C PRO A 103 18.74 12.61 25.58
N ASP A 104 19.14 13.83 25.95
CA ASP A 104 19.88 14.12 27.18
C ASP A 104 18.98 14.23 28.44
N ASP A 105 17.68 13.96 28.32
CA ASP A 105 16.78 13.93 29.46
C ASP A 105 16.88 12.62 30.23
N ALA A 106 17.04 12.66 31.55
CA ALA A 106 17.15 11.46 32.38
C ALA A 106 15.93 10.51 32.26
N ALA A 107 14.74 11.04 31.95
CA ALA A 107 13.55 10.23 31.70
C ALA A 107 13.48 9.66 30.27
N ALA A 108 14.27 10.20 29.33
CA ALA A 108 14.37 9.74 27.95
C ALA A 108 15.34 8.56 27.79
N GLU A 109 16.39 8.50 28.61
CA GLU A 109 17.47 7.50 28.50
C GLU A 109 16.94 6.05 28.61
N LEU A 110 16.12 5.77 29.63
CA LEU A 110 15.48 4.46 29.80
C LEU A 110 14.57 4.07 28.61
N VAL A 111 13.83 5.04 28.07
CA VAL A 111 12.92 4.80 26.94
C VAL A 111 13.71 4.54 25.65
N LEU A 112 14.81 5.27 25.42
CA LEU A 112 15.68 5.05 24.27
C LEU A 112 16.37 3.68 24.34
N ASP A 113 16.77 3.24 25.52
CA ASP A 113 17.38 1.92 25.70
C ASP A 113 16.35 0.80 25.48
N GLU A 114 15.13 0.93 26.00
CA GLU A 114 14.05 -0.02 25.69
C GLU A 114 13.73 -0.07 24.18
N LEU A 115 13.70 1.08 23.51
CA LEU A 115 13.47 1.15 22.05
C LEU A 115 14.60 0.49 21.27
N LYS A 116 15.87 0.73 21.65
CA LYS A 116 17.03 0.07 21.04
C LYS A 116 16.96 -1.43 21.24
N GLN A 117 16.62 -1.91 22.43
CA GLN A 117 16.48 -3.34 22.71
C GLN A 117 15.33 -3.97 21.90
N LYS A 118 14.19 -3.30 21.77
CA LYS A 118 13.08 -3.74 20.91
C LYS A 118 13.50 -3.82 19.44
N GLN A 119 14.19 -2.79 18.93
CA GLN A 119 14.71 -2.79 17.55
C GLN A 119 15.74 -3.91 17.33
N LEU A 120 16.65 -4.13 18.26
CA LEU A 120 17.61 -5.24 18.23
C LEU A 120 16.92 -6.60 18.29
N ALA A 121 15.88 -6.76 19.10
CA ALA A 121 15.10 -7.99 19.18
C ALA A 121 14.31 -8.25 17.90
N GLU A 122 13.70 -7.21 17.32
CA GLU A 122 12.98 -7.28 16.04
C GLU A 122 13.94 -7.57 14.88
N GLN A 123 15.11 -6.94 14.87
CA GLN A 123 16.16 -7.22 13.89
C GLN A 123 16.67 -8.66 14.01
N ARG A 124 16.93 -9.15 15.23
CA ARG A 124 17.31 -10.55 15.47
C ARG A 124 16.20 -11.54 15.06
N SER A 125 14.94 -11.21 15.35
CA SER A 125 13.78 -12.00 14.92
C SER A 125 13.67 -12.03 13.39
N ASN A 126 13.85 -10.89 12.74
CA ASN A 126 13.86 -10.77 11.28
C ASN A 126 15.06 -11.49 10.64
N ASP A 127 16.24 -11.44 11.24
CA ASP A 127 17.43 -12.13 10.77
C ASP A 127 17.31 -13.64 10.98
N GLN A 128 16.68 -14.10 12.08
CA GLN A 128 16.31 -15.50 12.29
C GLN A 128 15.23 -15.96 11.30
N ALA A 129 14.21 -15.15 11.03
CA ALA A 129 13.20 -15.44 10.03
C ALA A 129 13.82 -15.52 8.61
N LYS A 130 14.75 -14.62 8.28
CA LYS A 130 15.53 -14.66 7.03
C LYS A 130 16.43 -15.89 6.96
N ALA A 131 17.05 -16.31 8.07
CA ALA A 131 17.88 -17.52 8.11
C ALA A 131 17.05 -18.80 7.96
N VAL A 132 15.86 -18.87 8.55
CA VAL A 132 14.90 -19.98 8.38
C VAL A 132 14.35 -20.04 6.96
N ILE A 133 14.14 -18.90 6.30
CA ILE A 133 13.74 -18.81 4.89
C ILE A 133 14.89 -19.24 3.97
N ASN A 134 16.13 -18.81 4.24
CA ASN A 134 17.30 -19.19 3.45
C ASN A 134 17.69 -20.67 3.58
N GLN A 135 17.26 -21.37 4.63
CA GLN A 135 17.41 -22.83 4.73
C GLN A 135 16.30 -23.62 4.01
N LYS A 136 15.28 -22.97 3.43
CA LYS A 136 14.16 -23.65 2.75
C LYS A 136 13.89 -23.25 1.30
N THR A 137 14.67 -22.38 0.67
CA THR A 137 14.46 -22.07 -0.76
C THR A 137 15.77 -21.94 -1.55
N ASN A 138 16.30 -23.08 -2.01
CA ASN A 138 16.83 -23.20 -3.37
C ASN A 138 15.66 -23.44 -4.36
N VAL A 139 14.57 -22.68 -4.20
CA VAL A 139 13.49 -22.67 -5.18
C VAL A 139 13.84 -21.55 -6.15
N SER A 140 14.40 -21.94 -7.30
CA SER A 140 14.48 -21.07 -8.47
C SER A 140 13.16 -20.32 -8.60
N GLN A 141 13.19 -18.99 -8.65
CA GLN A 141 12.00 -18.21 -8.98
C GLN A 141 11.39 -18.78 -10.26
N PRO A 142 10.06 -18.95 -10.34
CA PRO A 142 9.42 -19.35 -11.58
C PRO A 142 9.75 -18.30 -12.65
N ILE A 143 10.24 -18.77 -13.80
CA ILE A 143 10.49 -17.92 -14.96
C ILE A 143 9.17 -17.72 -15.68
N PHE A 144 8.85 -16.47 -16.04
CA PHE A 144 7.60 -16.11 -16.71
C PHE A 144 7.86 -15.54 -18.10
N TYR A 145 6.94 -15.80 -19.03
CA TYR A 145 7.03 -15.32 -20.42
C TYR A 145 5.73 -14.62 -20.85
N LEU A 146 5.83 -13.67 -21.77
CA LEU A 146 4.64 -13.01 -22.35
C LEU A 146 3.75 -14.04 -23.07
N GLY A 147 2.45 -13.92 -22.89
CA GLY A 147 1.44 -14.82 -23.44
C GLY A 147 1.27 -16.14 -22.68
N GLN A 148 2.13 -16.43 -21.69
CA GLN A 148 2.04 -17.65 -20.89
C GLN A 148 0.78 -17.66 -20.02
N HIS A 149 0.16 -18.84 -19.91
CA HIS A 149 -0.92 -19.08 -18.97
C HIS A 149 -0.36 -19.54 -17.62
N ILE A 150 -0.89 -18.96 -16.55
CA ILE A 150 -0.53 -19.23 -15.16
C ILE A 150 -1.81 -19.36 -14.33
N ILE A 151 -1.70 -19.94 -13.14
CA ILE A 151 -2.71 -19.78 -12.10
C ILE A 151 -2.20 -18.82 -11.04
N ALA A 152 -3.10 -18.00 -10.50
CA ALA A 152 -2.80 -17.17 -9.34
C ALA A 152 -4.03 -17.09 -8.43
N LYS A 153 -3.77 -16.86 -7.14
CA LYS A 153 -4.79 -16.78 -6.09
C LYS A 153 -5.18 -15.32 -5.89
N PHE A 154 -6.38 -14.94 -6.31
CA PHE A 154 -6.90 -13.59 -6.22
C PHE A 154 -7.81 -13.42 -5.02
N SER A 155 -7.70 -12.28 -4.33
CA SER A 155 -8.74 -11.84 -3.39
C SER A 155 -10.07 -11.63 -4.13
N THR A 156 -11.17 -12.11 -3.55
CA THR A 156 -12.52 -11.83 -4.06
C THR A 156 -13.04 -10.45 -3.64
N LYS A 157 -12.44 -9.86 -2.61
CA LYS A 157 -12.70 -8.48 -2.21
C LYS A 157 -12.12 -7.49 -3.22
N ILE A 158 -12.75 -6.33 -3.26
CA ILE A 158 -12.39 -5.18 -4.11
C ILE A 158 -10.95 -4.69 -3.84
N LYS A 159 -10.50 -3.74 -4.68
CA LYS A 159 -9.16 -3.17 -4.67
C LYS A 159 -8.71 -2.66 -3.28
N PHE A 160 -7.47 -2.98 -2.90
CA PHE A 160 -6.79 -2.46 -1.70
C PHE A 160 -5.59 -1.59 -2.08
N SER A 161 -5.16 -0.72 -1.16
CA SER A 161 -3.97 0.13 -1.33
C SER A 161 -2.66 -0.60 -1.08
N HIS A 162 -2.66 -1.71 -0.33
CA HIS A 162 -1.43 -2.42 0.07
C HIS A 162 -1.49 -3.91 -0.25
N ILE A 163 -0.33 -4.49 -0.58
CA ILE A 163 -0.24 -5.94 -0.81
C ILE A 163 -0.64 -6.76 0.42
N ALA A 164 -0.33 -6.26 1.62
CA ALA A 164 -0.54 -6.99 2.87
C ALA A 164 -2.01 -7.37 3.06
N ASP A 165 -2.93 -6.52 2.61
CA ASP A 165 -4.37 -6.76 2.68
C ASP A 165 -4.79 -7.92 1.76
N TYR A 166 -4.24 -7.96 0.54
CA TYR A 166 -4.47 -9.07 -0.39
C TYR A 166 -3.92 -10.38 0.17
N ILE A 167 -2.71 -10.37 0.73
CA ILE A 167 -2.09 -11.57 1.34
C ILE A 167 -2.92 -12.04 2.53
N ASN A 168 -3.29 -11.13 3.43
CA ASN A 168 -4.11 -11.42 4.60
C ASN A 168 -5.45 -12.02 4.17
N GLU A 169 -6.13 -11.42 3.20
CA GLU A 169 -7.39 -11.94 2.69
C GLU A 169 -7.21 -13.34 2.10
N CYS A 170 -6.20 -13.55 1.27
CA CYS A 170 -5.92 -14.86 0.67
C CYS A 170 -5.44 -15.91 1.70
N SER A 171 -4.90 -15.51 2.84
CA SER A 171 -4.45 -16.45 3.88
C SER A 171 -5.58 -17.01 4.75
N LYS A 172 -6.74 -16.34 4.79
CA LYS A 172 -7.86 -16.82 5.60
C LYS A 172 -8.38 -18.17 5.06
N PRO A 173 -8.92 -19.03 5.93
CA PRO A 173 -9.58 -20.26 5.51
C PRO A 173 -10.67 -19.94 4.48
N GLN A 174 -10.83 -20.83 3.50
CA GLN A 174 -11.89 -20.72 2.52
C GLN A 174 -13.25 -20.85 3.24
N GLU A 175 -14.04 -19.78 3.30
CA GLU A 175 -15.39 -19.83 3.89
C GLU A 175 -16.38 -20.49 2.93
N ASN A 176 -16.89 -21.66 3.26
CA ASN A 176 -18.01 -22.24 2.51
C ASN A 176 -19.29 -21.46 2.82
N PRO A 177 -20.09 -21.06 1.81
CA PRO A 177 -21.35 -20.41 2.10
C PRO A 177 -22.33 -21.34 2.82
N PRO A 178 -23.23 -20.79 3.67
CA PRO A 178 -24.50 -21.46 3.90
C PRO A 178 -25.21 -21.61 2.55
N TYR A 179 -25.62 -22.84 2.24
CA TYR A 179 -26.44 -23.16 1.07
C TYR A 179 -27.61 -22.17 0.99
N TRP A 180 -27.99 -21.77 -0.24
CA TRP A 180 -29.10 -20.87 -0.60
C TRP A 180 -28.80 -19.36 -0.43
N ILE A 181 -28.39 -18.68 -1.51
CA ILE A 181 -28.91 -17.36 -1.94
C ILE A 181 -28.42 -17.07 -3.37
N ASP A 182 -29.39 -16.81 -4.24
CA ASP A 182 -29.31 -16.59 -5.69
C ASP A 182 -28.55 -15.32 -6.10
N ASN A 183 -27.21 -15.34 -6.16
CA ASN A 183 -26.47 -14.38 -6.97
C ASN A 183 -25.03 -14.84 -7.22
N GLN A 184 -24.74 -15.28 -8.45
CA GLN A 184 -23.40 -15.61 -8.97
C GLN A 184 -22.35 -14.47 -8.84
N TRP A 185 -22.78 -13.28 -8.40
CA TRP A 185 -21.93 -12.12 -8.14
C TRP A 185 -21.47 -11.98 -6.69
N LYS A 186 -22.01 -12.78 -5.76
CA LYS A 186 -21.49 -12.88 -4.38
C LYS A 186 -20.55 -14.09 -4.30
N LYS A 187 -19.27 -13.86 -4.60
CA LYS A 187 -18.24 -14.87 -4.34
C LYS A 187 -18.12 -15.01 -2.82
N ASN A 188 -18.54 -16.16 -2.29
CA ASN A 188 -18.63 -16.42 -0.84
C ASN A 188 -17.31 -16.88 -0.21
N PHE A 189 -16.25 -16.96 -1.01
CA PHE A 189 -14.89 -17.22 -0.55
C PHE A 189 -14.13 -15.91 -0.51
N ASN A 190 -13.15 -15.81 0.37
CA ASN A 190 -12.20 -14.70 0.50
C ASN A 190 -11.17 -14.65 -0.66
N TRP A 191 -10.97 -15.76 -1.37
CA TRP A 191 -10.12 -15.83 -2.55
C TRP A 191 -10.64 -16.83 -3.57
N GLU A 192 -10.11 -16.73 -4.79
CA GLU A 192 -10.33 -17.69 -5.87
C GLU A 192 -9.04 -17.92 -6.66
N ILE A 193 -8.85 -19.13 -7.16
CA ILE A 193 -7.78 -19.43 -8.11
C ILE A 193 -8.30 -19.13 -9.51
N ARG A 194 -7.60 -18.26 -10.23
CA ARG A 194 -7.95 -17.92 -11.62
C ARG A 194 -6.86 -18.35 -12.56
N GLU A 195 -7.25 -18.87 -13.70
CA GLU A 195 -6.41 -18.93 -14.88
C GLU A 195 -6.17 -17.51 -15.41
N CYS A 196 -4.92 -17.22 -15.72
CA CYS A 196 -4.46 -15.91 -16.13
C CYS A 196 -3.52 -16.02 -17.33
N LYS A 197 -3.59 -15.06 -18.25
CA LYS A 197 -2.65 -14.91 -19.36
C LYS A 197 -1.79 -13.68 -19.16
N ILE A 198 -0.47 -13.87 -19.22
CA ILE A 198 0.50 -12.80 -19.00
C ILE A 198 0.51 -11.85 -20.20
N GLN A 199 0.02 -10.64 -20.01
CA GLN A 199 0.00 -9.59 -21.04
C GLN A 199 1.29 -8.75 -21.02
N LYS A 200 1.88 -8.55 -19.84
CA LYS A 200 3.07 -7.73 -19.64
C LYS A 200 3.89 -8.25 -18.46
N ILE A 201 5.20 -8.06 -18.49
CA ILE A 201 6.10 -8.34 -17.36
C ILE A 201 6.85 -7.05 -17.05
N LEU A 202 6.80 -6.62 -15.80
CA LEU A 202 7.54 -5.47 -15.28
C LEU A 202 8.54 -5.96 -14.25
N THR A 203 9.83 -5.70 -14.52
CA THR A 203 10.91 -5.95 -13.56
C THR A 203 11.27 -4.62 -12.92
N LEU A 204 11.13 -4.55 -11.60
CA LEU A 204 11.40 -3.35 -10.81
C LEU A 204 12.67 -3.58 -9.98
N GLU A 205 13.40 -2.51 -9.69
CA GLU A 205 14.47 -2.56 -8.70
C GLU A 205 13.90 -2.84 -7.30
N PRO A 206 14.65 -3.46 -6.37
CA PRO A 206 14.13 -3.88 -5.07
C PRO A 206 13.43 -2.78 -4.28
N LEU A 207 13.99 -1.57 -4.27
CA LEU A 207 13.39 -0.42 -3.58
C LEU A 207 12.10 0.03 -4.26
N GLU A 208 12.07 0.07 -5.60
CA GLU A 208 10.88 0.46 -6.37
C GLU A 208 9.75 -0.57 -6.19
N TYR A 209 10.10 -1.86 -6.15
CA TYR A 209 9.18 -2.92 -5.84
C TYR A 209 8.58 -2.73 -4.43
N ASP A 210 9.42 -2.52 -3.42
CA ASP A 210 8.96 -2.34 -2.05
C ASP A 210 8.02 -1.10 -1.93
N LEU A 211 8.34 -0.01 -2.64
CA LEU A 211 7.49 1.19 -2.73
C LEU A 211 6.19 0.94 -3.50
N PHE A 212 6.23 0.17 -4.59
CA PHE A 212 5.03 -0.21 -5.34
C PHE A 212 4.04 -1.00 -4.47
N MET A 213 4.55 -1.88 -3.63
CA MET A 213 3.73 -2.76 -2.78
C MET A 213 3.01 -2.03 -1.63
N VAL A 214 3.45 -0.81 -1.29
CA VAL A 214 2.79 0.06 -0.31
C VAL A 214 1.78 1.02 -0.93
N ASN A 215 1.69 1.16 -2.25
CA ASN A 215 0.61 1.95 -2.85
C ASN A 215 0.22 1.42 -4.23
N LEU A 216 -0.60 0.38 -4.25
CA LEU A 216 -1.08 -0.28 -5.46
C LEU A 216 -2.10 0.56 -6.26
N LEU A 217 -2.69 1.57 -5.63
CA LEU A 217 -3.70 2.46 -6.22
C LEU A 217 -3.10 3.74 -6.82
N GLU A 218 -1.78 3.92 -6.70
CA GLU A 218 -1.07 5.00 -7.36
C GLU A 218 -1.25 4.92 -8.88
N ASP A 219 -1.59 6.05 -9.52
CA ASP A 219 -1.64 6.11 -10.98
C ASP A 219 -0.22 5.95 -11.55
N ARG A 220 -0.02 4.86 -12.28
CA ARG A 220 1.21 4.49 -12.98
C ARG A 220 0.88 4.25 -14.44
N TYR A 221 0.44 5.30 -15.14
CA TYR A 221 0.10 5.27 -16.56
C TYR A 221 1.05 4.43 -17.42
N TYR A 222 2.37 4.65 -17.32
CA TYR A 222 3.37 3.92 -18.12
C TYR A 222 3.43 2.42 -17.84
N PHE A 223 2.98 1.98 -16.66
CA PHE A 223 3.00 0.57 -16.26
C PHE A 223 1.77 -0.13 -16.82
N PHE A 224 0.59 0.48 -16.68
CA PHE A 224 -0.68 -0.24 -16.78
C PHE A 224 -1.60 0.21 -17.91
N ASN A 225 -1.31 1.31 -18.61
CA ASN A 225 -2.15 1.78 -19.71
C ASN A 225 -2.41 0.66 -20.74
N GLY A 226 -3.70 0.37 -20.99
CA GLY A 226 -4.14 -0.67 -21.93
C GLY A 226 -3.96 -2.12 -21.44
N THR A 227 -3.73 -2.36 -20.15
CA THR A 227 -3.52 -3.72 -19.61
C THR A 227 -4.63 -4.18 -18.66
N GLY A 228 -4.77 -5.50 -18.53
CA GLY A 228 -5.75 -6.12 -17.64
C GLY A 228 -7.09 -6.43 -18.30
N GLY A 229 -8.06 -6.79 -17.47
CA GLY A 229 -9.40 -7.21 -17.89
C GLY A 229 -9.55 -8.73 -17.92
N THR A 230 -10.55 -9.19 -18.67
CA THR A 230 -10.84 -10.61 -18.88
C THR A 230 -10.98 -10.86 -20.37
N SER A 231 -10.42 -11.97 -20.85
CA SER A 231 -10.57 -12.43 -22.23
C SER A 231 -10.97 -13.90 -22.23
N SER A 232 -11.19 -14.47 -23.41
CA SER A 232 -11.58 -15.88 -23.59
C SER A 232 -11.03 -16.40 -24.91
N ASP A 233 -10.61 -17.67 -24.92
CA ASP A 233 -10.20 -18.36 -26.15
C ASP A 233 -11.40 -18.95 -26.90
N PHE A 234 -12.64 -18.66 -26.46
CA PHE A 234 -13.84 -19.02 -27.20
C PHE A 234 -13.90 -18.26 -28.53
N ASN A 235 -13.71 -18.99 -29.63
CA ASN A 235 -13.73 -18.42 -30.96
C ASN A 235 -15.17 -18.14 -31.41
N LEU A 236 -15.44 -16.87 -31.74
CA LEU A 236 -16.69 -16.43 -32.32
C LEU A 236 -16.46 -16.19 -33.81
N ASN A 237 -17.31 -16.79 -34.66
CA ASN A 237 -17.28 -16.55 -36.11
C ASN A 237 -17.89 -15.20 -36.51
N ARG A 238 -17.95 -14.24 -35.58
CA ARG A 238 -18.50 -12.89 -35.75
C ARG A 238 -17.83 -11.91 -34.80
N GLU A 239 -17.68 -10.66 -35.22
CA GLU A 239 -17.25 -9.59 -34.33
C GLU A 239 -18.38 -9.20 -33.37
N ILE A 240 -18.02 -8.96 -32.11
CA ILE A 240 -18.91 -8.45 -31.07
C ILE A 240 -18.26 -7.22 -30.42
N LYS A 241 -19.05 -6.21 -30.07
CA LYS A 241 -18.54 -4.98 -29.44
C LYS A 241 -18.43 -5.10 -27.93
N ASN A 242 -19.30 -5.90 -27.31
CA ASN A 242 -19.29 -6.12 -25.86
C ASN A 242 -19.90 -7.49 -25.51
N PHE A 243 -19.60 -7.95 -24.29
CA PHE A 243 -20.07 -9.25 -23.77
C PHE A 243 -21.60 -9.41 -23.79
N GLY A 244 -22.36 -8.32 -23.68
CA GLY A 244 -23.82 -8.35 -23.68
C GLY A 244 -24.44 -8.69 -25.04
N GLU A 245 -23.67 -8.69 -26.12
CA GLU A 245 -24.13 -9.09 -27.47
C GLU A 245 -24.05 -10.60 -27.71
N LEU A 246 -23.55 -11.36 -26.73
CA LEU A 246 -23.53 -12.82 -26.73
C LEU A 246 -24.87 -13.39 -26.27
N THR A 247 -25.33 -14.45 -26.95
CA THR A 247 -26.46 -15.24 -26.45
C THR A 247 -26.10 -15.92 -25.13
N ASP A 248 -27.08 -16.34 -24.33
CA ASP A 248 -26.82 -17.01 -23.05
C ASP A 248 -25.93 -18.25 -23.21
N GLU A 249 -26.12 -19.02 -24.28
CA GLU A 249 -25.29 -20.18 -24.62
C GLU A 249 -23.84 -19.79 -24.96
N GLU A 250 -23.66 -18.73 -25.76
CA GLU A 250 -22.34 -18.20 -26.08
C GLU A 250 -21.64 -17.63 -24.84
N GLN A 251 -22.38 -16.97 -23.95
CA GLN A 251 -21.85 -16.46 -22.68
C GLN A 251 -21.34 -17.60 -21.78
N VAL A 252 -22.06 -18.71 -21.70
CA VAL A 252 -21.61 -19.90 -20.94
C VAL A 252 -20.30 -20.45 -21.52
N LYS A 253 -20.22 -20.61 -22.85
CA LYS A 253 -18.99 -21.08 -23.51
C LYS A 253 -17.83 -20.10 -23.34
N TRP A 254 -18.11 -18.81 -23.48
CA TRP A 254 -17.12 -17.74 -23.27
C TRP A 254 -16.55 -17.79 -21.85
N ARG A 255 -17.42 -17.89 -20.82
CA ARG A 255 -17.00 -17.97 -19.41
C ARG A 255 -16.21 -19.24 -19.10
N ALA A 256 -16.56 -20.37 -19.71
CA ALA A 256 -15.86 -21.64 -19.51
C ALA A 256 -14.40 -21.61 -20.02
N LEU A 257 -14.11 -20.76 -21.00
CA LEU A 257 -12.78 -20.58 -21.58
C LEU A 257 -12.17 -19.21 -21.23
N ALA A 258 -12.75 -18.51 -20.24
CA ALA A 258 -12.32 -17.18 -19.85
C ALA A 258 -11.09 -17.22 -18.92
N TYR A 259 -10.21 -16.24 -19.11
CA TYR A 259 -9.04 -16.03 -18.28
C TYR A 259 -8.83 -14.55 -17.99
N SER A 260 -8.18 -14.25 -16.87
CA SER A 260 -7.79 -12.87 -16.53
C SER A 260 -6.52 -12.46 -17.27
N LEU A 261 -6.51 -11.26 -17.85
CA LEU A 261 -5.28 -10.67 -18.40
C LEU A 261 -4.50 -10.03 -17.25
N VAL A 262 -3.22 -10.37 -17.12
CA VAL A 262 -2.40 -9.93 -15.98
C VAL A 262 -1.07 -9.35 -16.40
N VAL A 263 -0.56 -8.42 -15.59
CA VAL A 263 0.81 -7.96 -15.61
C VAL A 263 1.57 -8.65 -14.49
N ILE A 264 2.73 -9.22 -14.77
CA ILE A 264 3.58 -9.82 -13.72
C ILE A 264 4.56 -8.76 -13.24
N ILE A 265 4.58 -8.53 -11.92
CA ILE A 265 5.54 -7.63 -11.27
C ILE A 265 6.61 -8.48 -10.59
N GLN A 266 7.87 -8.21 -10.90
CA GLN A 266 9.03 -8.99 -10.45
C GLN A 266 10.11 -8.08 -9.91
N SER A 267 10.90 -8.59 -8.97
CA SER A 267 12.13 -7.94 -8.52
C SER A 267 13.10 -8.96 -7.95
N HIS A 268 14.40 -8.66 -8.02
CA HIS A 268 15.44 -9.56 -7.54
C HIS A 268 15.29 -9.82 -6.03
N GLY A 269 15.24 -11.10 -5.64
CA GLY A 269 15.07 -11.50 -4.25
C GLY A 269 13.69 -11.18 -3.65
N ARG A 270 12.68 -10.87 -4.47
CA ARG A 270 11.28 -10.64 -4.05
C ARG A 270 10.35 -11.65 -4.73
N LYS A 271 9.20 -11.96 -4.13
CA LYS A 271 8.22 -12.86 -4.75
C LYS A 271 7.57 -12.16 -5.95
N SER A 272 7.39 -12.87 -7.05
CA SER A 272 6.60 -12.33 -8.17
C SER A 272 5.11 -12.28 -7.80
N ILE A 273 4.39 -11.28 -8.30
CA ILE A 273 2.93 -11.18 -8.17
C ILE A 273 2.29 -10.95 -9.53
N ALA A 274 1.05 -11.40 -9.70
CA ALA A 274 0.21 -11.07 -10.84
C ALA A 274 -0.70 -9.90 -10.47
N VAL A 275 -0.82 -8.89 -11.32
CA VAL A 275 -1.74 -7.78 -11.11
C VAL A 275 -2.69 -7.65 -12.30
N ASN A 276 -3.95 -7.37 -12.03
CA ASN A 276 -4.96 -7.08 -13.06
C ASN A 276 -5.45 -5.63 -12.86
N PRO A 277 -5.01 -4.70 -13.73
CA PRO A 277 -5.47 -3.31 -13.70
C PRO A 277 -6.90 -3.09 -14.23
N GLU A 278 -7.51 -4.06 -14.93
CA GLU A 278 -8.80 -3.93 -15.62
C GLU A 278 -8.94 -2.66 -16.48
N GLY A 279 -7.88 -2.31 -17.22
CA GLY A 279 -7.88 -1.14 -18.09
C GLY A 279 -7.66 0.20 -17.36
N HIS A 280 -7.43 0.19 -16.04
CA HIS A 280 -7.00 1.37 -15.30
C HIS A 280 -5.47 1.54 -15.30
N ASN A 281 -5.02 2.73 -14.91
CA ASN A 281 -3.61 3.03 -14.73
C ASN A 281 -3.05 2.61 -13.36
N TYR A 282 -3.78 1.82 -12.58
CA TYR A 282 -3.39 1.36 -11.25
C TYR A 282 -3.86 -0.09 -11.04
N VAL A 283 -3.35 -0.76 -10.03
CA VAL A 283 -3.69 -2.16 -9.76
C VAL A 283 -5.07 -2.25 -9.13
N ARG A 284 -5.98 -3.00 -9.77
CA ARG A 284 -7.33 -3.24 -9.24
C ARG A 284 -7.42 -4.56 -8.48
N TYR A 285 -6.76 -5.59 -8.98
CA TYR A 285 -6.70 -6.89 -8.34
C TYR A 285 -5.27 -7.43 -8.32
N VAL A 286 -4.92 -8.12 -7.24
CA VAL A 286 -3.65 -8.82 -7.10
C VAL A 286 -3.88 -10.32 -6.95
N GLY A 287 -3.19 -11.07 -7.79
CA GLY A 287 -3.02 -12.51 -7.70
C GLY A 287 -1.70 -12.82 -7.02
N ILE A 288 -1.78 -13.47 -5.86
CA ILE A 288 -0.60 -13.97 -5.16
C ILE A 288 -0.25 -15.38 -5.65
N GLU A 289 1.01 -15.75 -5.40
CA GLU A 289 1.55 -17.08 -5.72
C GLU A 289 1.32 -17.47 -7.20
N PRO A 290 1.71 -16.61 -8.17
CA PRO A 290 1.60 -16.96 -9.57
C PRO A 290 2.46 -18.20 -9.84
N THR A 291 1.82 -19.25 -10.34
CA THR A 291 2.48 -20.51 -10.67
C THR A 291 2.14 -20.91 -12.09
N GLN A 292 3.11 -21.53 -12.77
CA GLN A 292 2.88 -22.03 -14.11
C GLN A 292 1.80 -23.13 -14.05
N ILE A 293 0.90 -23.15 -15.03
CA ILE A 293 0.05 -24.32 -15.22
C ILE A 293 0.97 -25.46 -15.62
N TYR A 294 1.20 -26.42 -14.73
CA TYR A 294 1.74 -27.72 -15.11
C TYR A 294 0.66 -28.42 -15.94
N VAL A 295 0.62 -28.14 -17.24
CA VAL A 295 -0.14 -28.99 -18.14
C VAL A 295 0.68 -30.25 -18.30
N ASP A 296 0.40 -31.24 -17.47
CA ASP A 296 0.77 -32.60 -17.80
C ASP A 296 -0.05 -33.02 -19.03
N LYS A 297 0.46 -32.72 -20.23
CA LYS A 297 -0.15 -33.11 -21.51
C LYS A 297 -0.06 -34.62 -21.76
N SER A 298 0.16 -35.43 -20.72
CA SER A 298 0.14 -36.90 -20.80
C SER A 298 -1.21 -37.52 -20.42
N ILE A 299 -2.25 -36.74 -20.06
CA ILE A 299 -3.62 -37.26 -20.01
C ILE A 299 -4.09 -37.51 -21.45
N LYS A 300 -3.78 -38.72 -21.94
CA LYS A 300 -4.44 -39.34 -23.08
C LYS A 300 -5.94 -39.20 -22.88
N ILE A 301 -6.60 -38.55 -23.83
CA ILE A 301 -8.03 -38.67 -24.03
C ILE A 301 -8.31 -40.16 -24.16
N VAL A 302 -8.87 -40.78 -23.12
CA VAL A 302 -9.51 -42.09 -23.26
C VAL A 302 -10.80 -41.80 -24.02
N SER A 303 -10.72 -41.93 -25.34
CA SER A 303 -11.90 -42.10 -26.17
C SER A 303 -12.55 -43.41 -25.77
N ASN A 304 -13.57 -43.37 -24.91
CA ASN A 304 -14.52 -44.47 -24.86
C ASN A 304 -15.61 -44.17 -25.88
N GLN A 305 -15.38 -44.68 -27.09
CA GLN A 305 -16.46 -45.22 -27.89
C GLN A 305 -17.07 -46.39 -27.09
N HIS A 306 -18.36 -46.30 -26.78
CA HIS A 306 -19.34 -47.38 -26.93
C HIS A 306 -20.75 -46.81 -26.85
#